data_AF-A0A544VT28-F1
#
_entry.id   AF-A0A544VT28-F1
#
_cell.length_a   1.000
_cell.length_b   1.000
_cell.length_c   1.000
_cell.angle_alpha   90.00
_cell.angle_beta   90.00
_cell.angle_gamma   90.00
#
_symmetry.space_group_name_H-M   'P 1'
#
loop_
_entity.id
_entity.type
_entity.pdbx_description
1 polymer ?
#
loop_
_entity_poly.entity_id
_entity_poly.type
_entity_poly.pdbx_seq_one_letter_code
_entity_poly.pdbx_strand_id
1 'polypeptide(L)'
;MSQRRWWQRGSLRVRLLVVSAPVSLVVVVALLKLWTVVVAGGSVATDFAERNTEALGRDVATLSTLDVVEPVRTRFTAGTLAVLEDRLTDADGQFAAALSQTGQAQSCPVRVNLELVRETLGDRAAEKFDGSAIGWYRNALAVVDEAPDGCFTGSADADPARRAVLEATVARL
;
A
#
# COMPACT_ATOMS: atom_id res chain seq x y z
N MET A 1 13.18 -43.19 -54.50
CA MET A 1 12.40 -42.01 -54.03
C MET A 1 11.80 -42.33 -52.66
N SER A 2 12.36 -41.89 -51.53
CA SER A 2 11.76 -42.15 -50.19
C SER A 2 12.27 -41.26 -49.03
N GLN A 3 13.38 -40.54 -49.18
CA GLN A 3 14.06 -39.86 -48.05
C GLN A 3 13.46 -38.49 -47.63
N ARG A 4 12.44 -37.94 -48.32
CA ARG A 4 12.01 -36.54 -48.11
C ARG A 4 10.93 -36.32 -47.04
N ARG A 5 10.29 -37.37 -46.50
CA ARG A 5 9.14 -37.23 -45.59
C ARG A 5 9.47 -37.16 -44.08
N TRP A 6 10.69 -37.51 -43.67
CA TRP A 6 11.03 -37.61 -42.24
C TRP A 6 11.43 -36.27 -41.58
N TRP A 7 11.88 -35.29 -42.35
CA TRP A 7 12.36 -34.01 -41.82
C TRP A 7 11.27 -32.96 -41.54
N GLN A 8 10.03 -33.15 -42.02
CA GLN A 8 8.97 -32.15 -41.85
C GLN A 8 8.16 -32.27 -40.54
N ARG A 9 8.30 -33.37 -39.79
CA ARG A 9 7.57 -33.53 -38.51
C ARG A 9 8.25 -32.86 -37.30
N GLY A 10 9.56 -32.63 -37.37
CA GLY A 10 10.31 -31.94 -36.32
C GLY A 10 10.12 -30.42 -36.35
N SER A 11 9.95 -29.83 -37.53
CA SER A 11 9.91 -28.37 -37.69
C SER A 11 8.62 -27.74 -37.18
N LEU A 12 7.46 -28.42 -37.28
CA LEU A 12 6.19 -27.92 -36.75
C LEU A 12 6.15 -27.88 -35.23
N ARG A 13 6.70 -28.93 -34.56
CA ARG A 13 6.79 -28.98 -33.09
C ARG A 13 7.76 -27.94 -32.55
N VAL A 14 8.89 -27.73 -33.23
CA VAL A 14 9.86 -26.68 -32.88
C VAL A 14 9.28 -25.29 -33.14
N ARG A 15 8.51 -25.07 -34.22
CA ARG A 15 7.83 -23.78 -34.47
C ARG A 15 6.77 -23.47 -33.42
N LEU A 16 5.98 -24.46 -33.01
CA LEU A 16 5.02 -24.32 -31.92
C LEU A 16 5.70 -23.97 -30.61
N LEU A 17 6.82 -24.62 -30.28
CA LEU A 17 7.61 -24.33 -29.07
C LEU A 17 8.24 -22.93 -29.11
N VAL A 18 8.75 -22.49 -30.26
CA VAL A 18 9.36 -21.16 -30.41
C VAL A 18 8.31 -20.04 -30.35
N VAL A 19 7.06 -20.31 -30.74
CA VAL A 19 5.95 -19.36 -30.63
C VAL A 19 5.32 -19.35 -29.23
N SER A 20 5.29 -20.48 -28.52
CA SER A 20 4.75 -20.57 -27.15
C SER A 20 5.76 -20.19 -26.06
N ALA A 21 7.06 -20.25 -26.35
CA ALA A 21 8.14 -19.84 -25.45
C ALA A 21 8.04 -18.37 -25.00
N PRO A 22 7.83 -17.36 -25.88
CA PRO A 22 7.70 -15.97 -25.43
C PRO A 22 6.45 -15.75 -24.58
N VAL A 23 5.33 -16.40 -24.89
CA VAL A 23 4.11 -16.31 -24.07
C VAL A 23 4.34 -16.89 -22.68
N SER A 24 5.00 -18.05 -22.59
CA SER A 24 5.33 -18.68 -21.32
C SER A 24 6.32 -17.84 -20.51
N LEU A 25 7.30 -17.22 -21.18
CA LEU A 25 8.25 -16.28 -20.57
C LEU A 25 7.52 -15.06 -19.98
N VAL A 26 6.58 -14.47 -20.73
CA VAL A 26 5.76 -13.35 -20.25
C VAL A 26 4.94 -13.74 -19.02
N VAL A 27 4.33 -14.93 -19.02
CA VAL A 27 3.58 -15.45 -17.86
C VAL A 27 4.49 -15.67 -16.66
N VAL A 28 5.69 -16.24 -16.85
CA VAL A 28 6.67 -16.44 -15.77
C VAL A 28 7.18 -15.11 -15.23
N VAL A 29 7.46 -14.13 -16.08
CA VAL A 29 7.86 -12.78 -15.67
C VAL A 29 6.72 -12.08 -14.92
N ALA A 30 5.47 -12.24 -15.36
CA ALA A 30 4.31 -11.71 -14.65
C ALA A 30 4.13 -12.37 -13.29
N LEU A 31 4.26 -13.70 -13.20
CA LEU A 31 4.20 -14.44 -11.94
C LEU A 31 5.33 -14.05 -11.00
N LEU A 32 6.57 -13.93 -11.50
CA LEU A 32 7.72 -13.45 -10.73
C LEU A 32 7.47 -12.04 -10.21
N LYS A 33 6.98 -11.13 -11.07
CA LYS A 33 6.66 -9.75 -10.69
C LYS A 33 5.55 -9.67 -9.64
N LEU A 34 4.50 -10.48 -9.77
CA LEU A 34 3.44 -10.61 -8.78
C LEU A 34 3.99 -11.19 -7.47
N TRP A 35 4.87 -12.18 -7.54
CA TRP A 35 5.59 -12.73 -6.39
C TRP A 35 6.47 -11.68 -5.72
N THR A 36 7.17 -10.84 -6.49
CA THR A 36 7.99 -9.74 -5.94
C THR A 36 7.11 -8.72 -5.22
N VAL A 37 5.92 -8.40 -5.74
CA VAL A 37 4.97 -7.49 -5.09
C VAL A 37 4.42 -8.09 -3.79
N VAL A 38 4.08 -9.38 -3.78
CA VAL A 38 3.55 -10.06 -2.59
C VAL A 38 4.65 -10.27 -1.53
N VAL A 39 5.86 -10.63 -1.95
CA VAL A 39 7.01 -10.78 -1.05
C VAL A 39 7.50 -9.43 -0.54
N ALA A 40 7.52 -8.37 -1.37
CA ALA A 40 7.84 -7.02 -0.93
C ALA A 40 6.77 -6.45 0.01
N GLY A 41 5.48 -6.73 -0.24
CA GLY A 41 4.40 -6.39 0.69
C GLY A 41 4.51 -7.17 2.02
N GLY A 42 4.95 -8.42 1.98
CA GLY A 42 5.20 -9.25 3.16
C GLY A 42 6.48 -8.91 3.92
N SER A 43 7.52 -8.44 3.23
CA SER A 43 8.82 -8.08 3.85
C SER A 43 8.84 -6.65 4.40
N VAL A 44 8.01 -5.74 3.87
CA VAL A 44 7.77 -4.44 4.51
C VAL A 44 7.10 -4.63 5.87
N ALA A 45 6.23 -5.64 6.03
CA ALA A 45 5.62 -5.97 7.31
C ALA A 45 6.63 -6.49 8.36
N THR A 46 7.74 -7.11 7.95
CA THR A 46 8.79 -7.60 8.86
C THR A 46 9.80 -6.51 9.25
N ASP A 47 10.13 -5.57 8.35
CA ASP A 47 11.12 -4.53 8.64
C ASP A 47 10.58 -3.37 9.51
N PHE A 48 9.26 -3.13 9.51
CA PHE A 48 8.63 -2.22 10.46
C PHE A 48 8.75 -2.70 11.93
N ALA A 49 9.04 -3.99 12.16
CA ALA A 49 9.21 -4.55 13.50
C ALA A 49 10.57 -4.21 14.14
N GLU A 50 11.57 -3.76 13.36
CA GLU A 50 12.95 -3.57 13.85
C GLU A 50 13.37 -2.11 14.11
N ARG A 51 12.48 -1.11 13.99
CA ARG A 51 12.77 0.31 14.32
C ARG A 51 13.97 0.94 13.56
N ASN A 52 14.30 0.50 12.35
CA ASN A 52 15.37 1.13 11.54
C ASN A 52 14.82 2.21 10.58
N THR A 53 14.58 3.40 11.11
CA THR A 53 14.11 4.60 10.37
C THR A 53 15.09 5.08 9.28
N GLU A 54 16.36 4.68 9.31
CA GLU A 54 17.38 5.04 8.30
C GLU A 54 17.32 4.20 7.00
N ALA A 55 16.73 3.00 7.05
CA ALA A 55 16.54 2.15 5.86
C ALA A 55 15.34 2.61 5.03
N LEU A 56 14.28 3.06 5.71
CA LEU A 56 13.05 3.56 5.10
C LEU A 56 13.30 4.81 4.21
N GLY A 57 14.20 5.71 4.62
CA GLY A 57 14.52 6.93 3.85
C GLY A 57 15.23 6.66 2.53
N ARG A 58 16.05 5.60 2.44
CA ARG A 58 16.72 5.20 1.19
C ARG A 58 15.77 4.49 0.24
N ASP A 59 14.89 3.63 0.75
CA ASP A 59 13.89 2.94 -0.08
C ASP A 59 12.85 3.91 -0.67
N VAL A 60 12.46 4.95 0.09
CA VAL A 60 11.61 6.05 -0.41
C VAL A 60 12.27 6.85 -1.53
N ALA A 61 13.60 7.06 -1.48
CA ALA A 61 14.32 7.77 -2.54
C ALA A 61 14.43 6.95 -3.84
N THR A 62 14.58 5.63 -3.75
CA THR A 62 14.60 4.74 -4.92
C THR A 62 13.22 4.49 -5.53
N LEU A 63 12.14 4.48 -4.74
CA LEU A 63 10.77 4.44 -5.26
C LEU A 63 10.35 5.78 -5.89
N SER A 64 10.78 6.92 -5.34
CA SER A 64 10.43 8.24 -5.87
C SER A 64 11.06 8.58 -7.23
N THR A 65 12.17 7.96 -7.62
CA THR A 65 12.85 8.28 -8.89
C THR A 65 12.22 7.61 -10.11
N LEU A 66 11.27 6.68 -9.92
CA LEU A 66 10.61 5.94 -11.00
C LEU A 66 9.11 6.26 -11.15
N ASP A 67 8.47 6.96 -10.21
CA ASP A 67 7.00 7.08 -10.13
C ASP A 67 6.42 8.39 -10.69
N VAL A 68 6.66 8.62 -11.99
CA VAL A 68 5.81 9.52 -12.82
C VAL A 68 4.45 8.87 -13.14
N VAL A 69 4.29 7.57 -12.85
CA VAL A 69 3.17 6.74 -13.32
C VAL A 69 2.07 6.53 -12.27
N GLU A 70 2.36 6.63 -10.95
CA GLU A 70 1.37 6.32 -9.90
C GLU A 70 1.27 7.45 -8.83
N PRO A 71 0.56 8.56 -9.11
CA PRO A 71 0.51 9.73 -8.23
C PRO A 71 -0.05 9.45 -6.82
N VAL A 72 -0.96 8.48 -6.69
CA VAL A 72 -1.50 8.05 -5.38
C VAL A 72 -0.41 7.48 -4.48
N ARG A 73 0.50 6.67 -5.03
CA ARG A 73 1.60 6.08 -4.28
C ARG A 73 2.56 7.16 -3.78
N THR A 74 2.89 8.13 -4.64
CA THR A 74 3.73 9.27 -4.25
C THR A 74 3.13 10.06 -3.09
N ARG A 75 1.81 10.33 -3.14
CA ARG A 75 1.10 11.03 -2.06
C ARG A 75 1.08 10.21 -0.77
N PHE A 76 0.79 8.92 -0.85
CA PHE A 76 0.80 8.02 0.31
C PHE A 76 2.18 7.96 0.98
N THR A 77 3.25 7.84 0.19
CA THR A 77 4.62 7.84 0.70
C THR A 77 5.01 9.18 1.31
N ALA A 78 4.63 10.30 0.69
CA ALA A 78 4.87 11.63 1.23
C ALA A 78 4.14 11.85 2.56
N GLY A 79 2.90 11.37 2.69
CA GLY A 79 2.16 11.38 3.96
C GLY A 79 2.85 10.54 5.03
N THR A 80 3.30 9.34 4.68
CA THR A 80 4.03 8.44 5.59
C THR A 80 5.32 9.06 6.09
N LEU A 81 6.11 9.68 5.20
CA LEU A 81 7.32 10.41 5.57
C LEU A 81 7.00 11.59 6.50
N ALA A 82 5.94 12.35 6.21
CA ALA A 82 5.52 13.47 7.05
C ALA A 82 5.12 13.02 8.46
N VAL A 83 4.48 11.85 8.63
CA VAL A 83 4.22 11.27 9.96
C VAL A 83 5.53 11.01 10.71
N LEU A 84 6.52 10.42 10.05
CA LEU A 84 7.82 10.10 10.67
C LEU A 84 8.63 11.35 11.03
N GLU A 85 8.42 12.44 10.30
CA GLU A 85 9.02 13.76 10.57
C GLU A 85 8.19 14.60 11.56
N ASP A 86 7.14 14.04 12.17
CA ASP A 86 6.21 14.71 13.07
C ASP A 86 5.38 15.86 12.45
N ARG A 87 5.32 15.91 11.11
CA ARG A 87 4.61 16.93 10.32
C ARG A 87 3.18 16.49 10.04
N LEU A 88 2.38 16.31 11.10
CA LEU A 88 1.03 15.72 11.01
C LEU A 88 0.06 16.49 10.11
N THR A 89 0.11 17.83 10.09
CA THR A 89 -0.76 18.62 9.20
C THR A 89 -0.41 18.39 7.72
N ASP A 90 0.87 18.23 7.41
CA ASP A 90 1.29 17.89 6.05
C ASP A 90 0.87 16.46 5.71
N ALA A 91 0.99 15.53 6.66
CA ALA A 91 0.53 14.15 6.49
C ALA A 91 -0.99 14.08 6.20
N ASP A 92 -1.83 14.80 6.94
CA ASP A 92 -3.28 14.89 6.69
C ASP A 92 -3.55 15.34 5.25
N GLY A 93 -2.89 16.42 4.80
CA GLY A 93 -3.05 16.94 3.45
C GLY A 93 -2.64 15.93 2.36
N GLN A 94 -1.56 15.18 2.57
CA GLN A 94 -1.11 14.18 1.59
C GLN A 94 -2.02 12.96 1.55
N PHE A 95 -2.45 12.44 2.71
CA PHE A 95 -3.37 11.29 2.77
C PHE A 95 -4.77 11.66 2.28
N ALA A 96 -5.29 12.84 2.60
CA ALA A 96 -6.57 13.31 2.06
C ALA A 96 -6.53 13.44 0.53
N ALA A 97 -5.42 13.97 -0.02
CA ALA A 97 -5.21 14.03 -1.46
C ALA A 97 -5.12 12.64 -2.10
N ALA A 98 -4.39 11.70 -1.47
CA ALA A 98 -4.33 10.31 -1.92
C ALA A 98 -5.73 9.66 -1.91
N LEU A 99 -6.52 9.89 -0.86
CA LEU A 99 -7.85 9.32 -0.71
C LEU A 99 -8.80 9.80 -1.82
N SER A 100 -8.74 11.08 -2.19
CA SER A 100 -9.54 11.65 -3.28
C SER A 100 -9.35 10.98 -4.64
N GLN A 101 -8.23 10.27 -4.81
CA GLN A 101 -7.83 9.59 -6.04
C GLN A 101 -7.86 8.05 -5.90
N THR A 102 -8.28 7.54 -4.74
CA THR A 102 -8.30 6.11 -4.43
C THR A 102 -9.73 5.59 -4.46
N GLY A 103 -9.99 4.53 -5.23
CA GLY A 103 -11.29 3.87 -5.23
C GLY A 103 -11.57 3.16 -3.90
N GLN A 104 -12.85 3.03 -3.51
CA GLN A 104 -13.24 2.49 -2.19
C GLN A 104 -12.56 1.15 -1.87
N ALA A 105 -12.52 0.20 -2.81
CA ALA A 105 -11.91 -1.13 -2.59
C ALA A 105 -10.41 -1.10 -2.26
N GLN A 106 -9.70 -0.03 -2.59
CA GLN A 106 -8.26 0.15 -2.32
C GLN A 106 -7.99 1.19 -1.21
N SER A 107 -9.04 1.75 -0.61
CA SER A 107 -8.93 2.92 0.26
C SER A 107 -8.48 2.60 1.70
N CYS A 108 -8.55 1.36 2.17
CA CYS A 108 -8.27 1.03 3.57
C CYS A 108 -6.91 1.55 4.07
N PRO A 109 -5.76 1.34 3.38
CA PRO A 109 -4.47 1.82 3.88
C PRO A 109 -4.43 3.35 4.02
N VAL A 110 -5.03 4.08 3.07
CA VAL A 110 -5.08 5.54 3.10
C VAL A 110 -6.00 6.03 4.22
N ARG A 111 -7.18 5.41 4.38
CA ARG A 111 -8.15 5.77 5.41
C ARG A 111 -7.63 5.51 6.82
N VAL A 112 -7.00 4.36 7.07
CA VAL A 112 -6.40 4.03 8.37
C VAL A 112 -5.32 5.06 8.76
N ASN A 113 -4.43 5.41 7.82
CA ASN A 113 -3.40 6.40 8.12
C ASN A 113 -3.97 7.82 8.30
N LEU A 114 -4.95 8.21 7.48
CA LEU A 114 -5.62 9.51 7.61
C LEU A 114 -6.39 9.64 8.93
N GLU A 115 -7.09 8.59 9.34
CA GLU A 115 -7.80 8.51 10.61
C GLU A 115 -6.84 8.71 11.78
N LEU A 116 -5.76 7.92 11.84
CA LEU A 116 -4.76 8.00 12.92
C LEU A 116 -4.09 9.38 13.01
N VAL A 117 -3.77 10.01 11.86
CA VAL A 117 -3.22 11.37 11.82
C VAL A 117 -4.21 12.38 12.41
N ARG A 118 -5.49 12.27 12.07
CA ARG A 118 -6.53 13.17 12.58
C ARG A 118 -6.82 12.94 14.05
N GLU A 119 -6.84 11.69 14.52
CA GLU A 119 -6.91 11.35 15.96
C GLU A 119 -5.76 12.03 16.71
N THR A 120 -4.52 11.86 16.22
CA THR A 120 -3.32 12.45 16.85
C THR A 120 -3.34 13.99 16.85
N LEU A 121 -3.85 14.62 15.78
CA LEU A 121 -4.06 16.07 15.75
C LEU A 121 -5.12 16.51 16.78
N GLY A 122 -6.17 15.71 16.96
CA GLY A 122 -7.18 15.87 17.99
C GLY A 122 -6.58 15.79 19.40
N ASP A 123 -5.74 14.78 19.66
CA ASP A 123 -5.05 14.59 20.94
C ASP A 123 -4.19 15.81 21.28
N ARG A 124 -3.34 16.25 20.34
CA ARG A 124 -2.47 17.43 20.52
C ARG A 124 -3.24 18.72 20.73
N ALA A 125 -4.38 18.87 20.06
CA ALA A 125 -5.27 20.01 20.25
C ALA A 125 -5.91 19.95 21.65
N ALA A 126 -6.38 18.77 22.08
CA ALA A 126 -6.99 18.57 23.38
C ALA A 126 -6.00 18.83 24.54
N GLU A 127 -4.76 18.36 24.43
CA GLU A 127 -3.68 18.64 25.38
C GLU A 127 -3.41 20.13 25.57
N LYS A 128 -3.64 20.92 24.52
CA LYS A 128 -3.49 22.39 24.52
C LYS A 128 -4.78 23.13 24.86
N PHE A 129 -5.85 22.42 25.19
CA PHE A 129 -7.20 22.96 25.38
C PHE A 129 -7.70 23.78 24.17
N ASP A 130 -7.29 23.37 22.97
CA ASP A 130 -7.69 23.99 21.71
C ASP A 130 -9.08 23.48 21.29
N GLY A 131 -10.00 24.40 20.98
CA GLY A 131 -11.36 24.07 20.56
C GLY A 131 -11.45 23.29 19.24
N SER A 132 -10.37 23.23 18.45
CA SER A 132 -10.30 22.45 17.22
C SER A 132 -10.24 20.93 17.46
N ALA A 133 -9.92 20.47 18.68
CA ALA A 133 -9.79 19.05 19.01
C ALA A 133 -11.02 18.23 18.61
N ILE A 134 -12.21 18.71 18.95
CA ILE A 134 -13.48 18.05 18.60
C ILE A 134 -13.66 17.97 17.08
N GLY A 135 -13.21 18.98 16.34
CA GLY A 135 -13.25 18.96 14.88
C GLY A 135 -12.38 17.85 14.29
N TRP A 136 -11.18 17.65 14.84
CA TRP A 136 -10.27 16.59 14.43
C TRP A 136 -10.84 15.19 14.69
N TYR A 137 -11.37 14.92 15.88
CA TYR A 137 -12.00 13.63 16.17
C TYR A 137 -13.21 13.35 15.29
N ARG A 138 -14.07 14.34 15.04
CA ARG A 138 -15.19 14.19 14.10
C ARG A 138 -14.72 13.87 12.68
N ASN A 139 -13.66 14.52 12.23
CA ASN A 139 -13.07 14.26 10.91
C ASN A 139 -12.39 12.88 10.84
N ALA A 140 -11.87 12.35 11.94
CA ALA A 140 -11.36 10.99 12.04
C ALA A 140 -12.52 9.99 11.99
N LEU A 141 -13.59 10.21 12.76
CA LEU A 141 -14.78 9.35 12.77
C LEU A 141 -15.43 9.27 11.39
N ALA A 142 -15.53 10.40 10.67
CA ALA A 142 -16.05 10.41 9.30
C ALA A 142 -15.22 9.52 8.34
N VAL A 143 -13.89 9.44 8.53
CA VAL A 143 -13.04 8.56 7.71
C VAL A 143 -13.36 7.08 7.97
N VAL A 144 -13.65 6.74 9.23
CA VAL A 144 -14.06 5.39 9.66
C VAL A 144 -15.45 5.04 9.12
N ASP A 145 -16.42 5.94 9.28
CA ASP A 145 -17.81 5.71 8.84
C ASP A 145 -17.94 5.55 7.32
N GLU A 146 -17.09 6.23 6.55
CA GLU A 146 -17.06 6.13 5.08
C GLU A 146 -16.19 4.98 4.55
N ALA A 147 -15.51 4.25 5.43
CA ALA A 147 -14.61 3.18 5.05
C ALA A 147 -15.38 1.91 4.61
N PRO A 148 -14.84 1.14 3.65
CA PRO A 148 -15.32 -0.21 3.40
C PRO A 148 -15.29 -1.09 4.66
N ASP A 149 -16.19 -2.06 4.70
CA ASP A 149 -16.17 -3.12 5.72
C ASP A 149 -14.79 -3.81 5.75
N GLY A 150 -14.27 -4.05 6.94
CA GLY A 150 -12.97 -4.71 7.12
C GLY A 150 -11.76 -3.78 7.27
N CYS A 151 -11.89 -2.46 7.05
CA CYS A 151 -10.74 -1.55 7.20
C CYS A 151 -10.34 -1.33 8.68
N PHE A 152 -11.32 -1.19 9.58
CA PHE A 152 -11.11 -0.91 11.01
C PHE A 152 -11.60 -2.04 11.92
N THR A 153 -12.39 -2.98 11.41
CA THR A 153 -12.91 -4.13 12.16
C THR A 153 -12.56 -5.42 11.45
N GLY A 154 -12.20 -6.48 12.18
CA GLY A 154 -11.87 -7.78 11.56
C GLY A 154 -10.63 -7.73 10.66
N SER A 155 -9.67 -6.87 10.97
CA SER A 155 -8.42 -6.74 10.21
C SER A 155 -7.67 -8.07 10.14
N ALA A 156 -7.17 -8.41 8.96
CA ALA A 156 -6.34 -9.59 8.72
C ALA A 156 -4.84 -9.31 8.92
N ASP A 157 -4.47 -8.21 9.58
CA ASP A 157 -3.06 -7.87 9.85
C ASP A 157 -2.38 -8.98 10.68
N ALA A 158 -1.16 -9.35 10.31
CA ALA A 158 -0.43 -10.41 10.98
C ALA A 158 -0.07 -10.04 12.44
N ASP A 159 0.12 -8.74 12.71
CA ASP A 159 0.46 -8.23 14.03
C ASP A 159 -0.80 -8.12 14.92
N PRO A 160 -0.90 -8.91 16.02
CA PRO A 160 -2.03 -8.83 16.94
C PRO A 160 -2.18 -7.48 17.62
N ALA A 161 -1.08 -6.77 17.88
CA ALA A 161 -1.12 -5.46 18.52
C ALA A 161 -1.73 -4.43 17.57
N ARG A 162 -1.32 -4.45 16.29
CA ARG A 162 -1.90 -3.56 15.28
C ARG A 162 -3.38 -3.86 15.02
N ARG A 163 -3.79 -5.14 15.01
CA ARG A 163 -5.21 -5.51 14.96
C ARG A 163 -6.00 -4.94 16.12
N ALA A 164 -5.48 -5.06 17.35
CA ALA A 164 -6.14 -4.52 18.52
C ALA A 164 -6.31 -3.00 18.48
N VAL A 165 -5.31 -2.27 17.95
CA VAL A 165 -5.42 -0.81 17.74
C VAL A 165 -6.57 -0.52 16.78
N LEU A 166 -6.60 -1.15 15.60
CA LEU A 166 -7.66 -0.93 14.60
C LEU A 166 -9.06 -1.24 15.17
N GLU A 167 -9.21 -2.39 15.84
CA GLU A 167 -10.48 -2.80 16.44
C GLU A 167 -10.98 -1.82 17.51
N ALA A 168 -10.05 -1.14 18.20
CA ALA A 168 -10.38 -0.15 19.22
C ALA A 168 -10.69 1.23 18.65
N THR A 169 -10.47 1.50 17.36
CA THR A 169 -10.58 2.85 16.76
C THR A 169 -11.92 3.52 17.06
N VAL A 170 -13.05 2.87 16.77
CA VAL A 170 -14.39 3.45 16.98
C VAL A 170 -14.68 3.78 18.44
N ALA A 171 -14.12 3.01 19.38
CA ALA A 171 -14.33 3.25 20.80
C ALA A 171 -13.46 4.39 21.37
N ARG A 172 -12.43 4.83 20.63
CA ARG A 172 -11.48 5.88 21.02
C ARG A 172 -11.89 7.28 20.54
N LEU A 173 -12.59 7.35 19.41
CA LEU A 173 -13.10 8.59 18.77
C LEU A 173 -14.43 9.05 19.35
#